data_AF-A0A0F9KHY3-F1
#
_entry.id   AF-A0A0F9KHY3-F1
#
_cell.length_a   1.000
_cell.length_b   1.000
_cell.length_c   1.000
_cell.angle_alpha   90.00
_cell.angle_beta   90.00
_cell.angle_gamma   90.00
#
_symmetry.space_group_name_H-M   'P 1'
#
loop_
_entity.id
_entity.type
_entity.pdbx_description
1 polymer ?
#
loop_
_entity_poly.entity_id
_entity_poly.type
_entity_poly.pdbx_seq_one_letter_code
_entity_poly.pdbx_strand_id
1 'polypeptide(L)' 'MLSIKEVKERLEKVHGSVVVLDEGTYVNTYTKARFIDKEFGKWWVEPNYVLNNGTGHPKRGYIKNVRSHTLSIDII' A
#
# COMPACT_ATOMS: atom_id res chain seq x y z
N MET A 1 11.25 -17.11 -1.27
CA MET A 1 11.03 -16.15 -0.16
C MET A 1 11.74 -14.87 -0.54
N LEU A 2 11.05 -13.73 -0.66
CA LEU A 2 11.72 -12.46 -0.94
C LEU A 2 12.44 -11.97 0.32
N SER A 3 13.63 -11.42 0.14
CA SER A 3 14.36 -10.74 1.21
C SER A 3 13.71 -9.39 1.53
N ILE A 4 13.87 -8.92 2.77
CA ILE A 4 13.32 -7.63 3.22
C ILE A 4 13.82 -6.48 2.34
N LYS A 5 15.10 -6.53 1.93
CA LYS A 5 15.69 -5.54 1.03
C LYS A 5 14.95 -5.48 -0.31
N GLU A 6 14.70 -6.63 -0.92
CA GLU A 6 14.00 -6.69 -2.21
C GLU A 6 12.54 -6.23 -2.10
N VAL A 7 11.89 -6.50 -0.96
CA VAL A 7 10.56 -5.96 -0.66
C VAL A 7 10.58 -4.43 -0.61
N LYS A 8 11.56 -3.84 0.08
CA LYS A 8 11.71 -2.37 0.16
C LYS A 8 11.94 -1.74 -1.21
N GLU A 9 12.85 -2.28 -2.02
CA GLU A 9 13.12 -1.76 -3.38
C GLU A 9 11.88 -1.81 -4.27
N ARG A 10 11.08 -2.87 -4.15
CA ARG A 10 9.81 -2.99 -4.88
C ARG A 10 8.74 -2.03 -4.35
N LEU A 11 8.64 -1.83 -3.03
CA LEU A 11 7.74 -0.84 -2.45
C LEU A 11 8.03 0.56 -2.96
N GLU A 12 9.30 0.95 -3.02
CA GLU A 12 9.71 2.25 -3.55
C GLU A 12 9.36 2.39 -5.04
N LYS A 13 9.47 1.32 -5.83
CA LYS A 13 9.05 1.35 -7.25
C LYS A 13 7.54 1.50 -7.43
N VAL A 14 6.73 0.89 -6.56
CA VAL A 14 5.27 0.81 -6.74
C VAL A 14 4.52 1.95 -6.03
N HIS A 15 4.95 2.29 -4.82
CA HIS A 15 4.30 3.29 -3.97
C HIS A 15 5.18 4.51 -3.69
N GLY A 16 6.41 4.54 -4.19
CA GLY A 16 7.39 5.56 -3.82
C GLY A 16 7.78 5.45 -2.34
N SER A 17 8.30 6.55 -1.78
CA SER A 17 8.62 6.64 -0.35
C SER A 17 7.40 6.89 0.55
N VAL A 18 6.19 6.54 0.11
CA VAL A 18 4.93 6.76 0.84
C VAL A 18 4.59 5.60 1.77
N VAL A 19 4.94 4.38 1.35
CA VAL A 19 4.64 3.14 2.07
C VAL A 19 5.94 2.52 2.56
N VAL A 20 5.98 2.16 3.83
CA VAL A 20 7.12 1.51 4.48
C VAL A 20 6.68 0.17 5.08
N LEU A 21 7.53 -0.85 4.94
CA LEU A 21 7.34 -2.14 5.59
C LEU A 21 7.84 -2.10 7.03
N ASP A 22 7.07 -2.65 7.96
CA ASP A 22 7.54 -2.93 9.31
C ASP A 22 8.27 -4.28 9.36
N GLU A 23 9.60 -4.22 9.35
CA GLU A 23 10.49 -5.38 9.23
C GLU A 23 10.28 -6.41 10.35
N GLY A 24 9.90 -5.95 11.55
CA GLY A 24 9.62 -6.82 12.70
C GLY A 24 8.38 -7.70 12.54
N THR A 25 7.51 -7.39 11.56
CA THR A 25 6.30 -8.18 11.27
C THR A 25 6.39 -8.98 9.97
N TYR A 26 7.49 -8.86 9.22
CA TYR A 26 7.65 -9.53 7.94
C TYR A 26 8.14 -10.97 8.14
N VAL A 27 7.32 -11.93 7.71
CA VAL A 27 7.66 -13.37 7.72
C VAL A 27 7.87 -13.88 6.30
N ASN A 28 6.91 -13.64 5.41
CA ASN A 28 6.97 -13.97 3.98
C ASN A 28 5.91 -13.17 3.21
N THR A 29 5.86 -13.32 1.89
CA THR A 29 4.95 -12.55 1.02
C THR A 29 3.47 -12.95 1.09
N TYR A 30 3.16 -14.12 1.64
CA TYR A 30 1.81 -14.69 1.76
C TYR A 30 1.27 -14.60 3.18
N THR A 31 2.04 -14.01 4.10
CA THR A 31 1.63 -13.79 5.49
C THR A 31 1.37 -12.31 5.68
N LYS A 32 0.29 -11.96 6.37
CA LYS A 32 -0.03 -10.56 6.66
C LYS A 32 1.12 -9.93 7.44
N ALA A 33 1.68 -8.87 6.88
CA ALA A 33 2.68 -8.03 7.52
C ALA A 33 2.09 -6.64 7.77
N ARG A 34 2.71 -5.91 8.68
CA ARG A 34 2.33 -4.53 8.97
C ARG A 34 3.06 -3.60 8.00
N PHE A 35 2.26 -2.80 7.29
CA PHE A 35 2.75 -1.72 6.45
C PHE A 35 2.32 -0.39 7.05
N ILE A 36 3.10 0.65 6.81
CA ILE A 36 2.89 1.99 7.35
C ILE A 36 2.82 2.96 6.18
N ASP A 37 1.70 3.67 6.11
CA ASP A 37 1.43 4.70 5.13
C ASP A 37 1.70 6.03 5.80
N LYS A 38 2.49 6.90 5.17
CA LYS A 38 2.83 8.20 5.75
C LYS A 38 1.63 9.09 6.06
N GLU A 39 0.53 8.95 5.32
CA GLU A 39 -0.67 9.79 5.47
C GLU A 39 -1.75 9.10 6.31
N PHE A 40 -1.95 7.79 6.14
CA PHE A 40 -3.08 7.08 6.73
C PHE A 40 -2.72 6.19 7.93
N GLY A 41 -1.43 5.98 8.17
CA GLY A 41 -0.92 5.17 9.27
C GLY A 41 -0.77 3.69 8.91
N LYS A 42 -0.75 2.86 9.95
CA LYS A 42 -0.44 1.42 9.85
C LYS A 42 -1.65 0.59 9.43
N TRP A 43 -1.42 -0.42 8.59
CA TRP A 43 -2.42 -1.41 8.22
C TRP A 43 -1.78 -2.80 8.04
N TRP A 44 -2.61 -3.83 8.07
CA TRP A 44 -2.19 -5.23 7.92
C TRP A 44 -2.61 -5.75 6.55
N VAL A 45 -1.65 -6.25 5.78
CA VAL A 45 -1.89 -6.79 4.44
C VAL A 45 -0.79 -7.77 4.07
N GLU A 46 -1.09 -8.69 3.18
CA GLU A 46 -0.10 -9.58 2.59
C GLU A 46 0.82 -8.81 1.63
N PRO A 47 2.16 -8.90 1.78
CA PRO A 47 3.10 -8.20 0.93
C PRO A 47 2.88 -8.44 -0.57
N ASN A 48 2.46 -9.65 -0.96
CA ASN A 48 2.15 -9.97 -2.36
C ASN A 48 1.17 -8.97 -3.01
N TYR A 49 0.11 -8.55 -2.29
CA TYR A 49 -0.86 -7.58 -2.81
C TYR A 49 -0.27 -6.17 -2.91
N VAL A 50 0.56 -5.78 -1.96
CA VAL A 50 1.18 -4.45 -1.96
C VAL A 50 2.21 -4.33 -3.08
N LEU A 51 3.00 -5.39 -3.29
CA LEU A 51 4.12 -5.42 -4.22
C LEU A 51 3.71 -5.68 -5.67
N ASN A 52 2.80 -6.63 -5.91
CA ASN A 52 2.45 -7.04 -7.27
C ASN A 52 1.17 -6.35 -7.76
N ASN A 53 0.17 -6.17 -6.90
CA ASN A 53 -1.09 -5.52 -7.29
C ASN A 53 -1.08 -4.00 -7.07
N GLY A 54 -0.01 -3.45 -6.48
CA GLY A 54 0.04 -2.03 -6.14
C GLY A 54 -1.05 -1.58 -5.16
N THR A 55 -1.51 -2.50 -4.30
CA THR A 55 -2.56 -2.18 -3.33
C THR A 55 -1.97 -1.32 -2.20
N GLY A 56 -2.44 -0.08 -2.09
CA GLY A 56 -2.06 0.84 -1.00
C GLY A 56 -3.00 0.77 0.19
N HIS A 57 -2.88 1.73 1.11
CA HIS A 57 -3.79 1.83 2.26
C HIS A 57 -5.27 1.95 1.79
N PRO A 58 -6.23 1.21 2.38
CA PRO A 58 -7.62 1.17 1.91
C PRO A 58 -8.29 2.55 1.81
N LYS A 59 -7.94 3.47 2.72
CA LYS A 59 -8.38 4.88 2.65
C LYS A 59 -7.98 5.60 1.35
N ARG A 60 -6.84 5.24 0.72
CA ARG A 60 -6.46 5.81 -0.59
C ARG A 60 -7.45 5.41 -1.68
N GLY A 61 -7.89 4.15 -1.68
CA GLY A 61 -8.91 3.66 -2.61
C GLY A 61 -10.24 4.40 -2.43
N TYR A 62 -10.68 4.56 -1.17
CA TYR A 62 -11.88 5.32 -0.84
C TYR A 62 -11.81 6.77 -1.33
N ILE A 63 -10.73 7.49 -1.03
CA ILE A 63 -10.58 8.90 -1.45
C ILE A 63 -10.54 9.04 -2.97
N LYS A 64 -9.88 8.10 -3.68
CA LYS A 64 -9.89 8.07 -5.15
C LYS A 64 -11.32 7.95 -5.68
N ASN A 65 -12.10 7.02 -5.14
CA ASN A 65 -13.48 6.79 -5.57
C ASN A 65 -14.39 8.00 -5.28
N VAL A 66 -14.30 8.57 -4.07
CA VAL A 66 -15.04 9.78 -3.70
C VAL A 66 -14.70 10.94 -4.64
N ARG A 67 -13.41 11.22 -4.87
CA ARG A 67 -12.99 12.28 -5.79
C ARG A 67 -13.54 12.09 -7.19
N SER A 68 -13.48 10.86 -7.73
CA SER A 68 -14.06 10.56 -9.05
C SER A 68 -15.58 10.79 -9.08
N HIS A 69 -16.29 10.53 -7.99
CA HIS A 69 -17.72 10.79 -7.89
C HIS A 69 -18.04 12.29 -7.79
N THR A 70 -17.31 13.04 -6.95
CA THR A 70 -17.48 14.50 -6.81
C THR A 70 -17.18 15.23 -8.12
N LEU A 71 -16.06 14.91 -8.78
CA LEU A 71 -15.69 15.47 -10.09
C LEU A 71 -16.75 15.18 -11.17
N SER A 72 -17.49 14.08 -11.07
CA SER A 72 -18.56 13.76 -12.03
C SER A 72 -19.82 14.59 -11.81
N ILE A 73 -20.04 15.10 -10.60
CA ILE A 73 -21.20 15.93 -10.24
C ILE A 73 -20.96 17.40 -10.62
N ASP A 74 -19.73 17.89 -10.48
CA ASP A 74 -19.37 19.29 -10.81
C ASP A 74 -19.29 19.59 -12.34
N ILE A 75 -19.45 18.57 -13.20
CA ILE A 75 -19.36 18.71 -14.68
C ILE A 75 -20.76 18.73 -15.34
N ILE A 76 -21.86 18.66 -14.57
CA ILE A 76 -23.25 18.72 -15.06
C ILE A 76 -23.86 20.08 -14.71
#